data_AF-A0A956F257-F1
#
_entry.id   AF-A0A956F257-F1
#
_cell.length_a   1.000
_cell.length_b   1.000
_cell.length_c   1.000
_cell.angle_alpha   90.00
_cell.angle_beta   90.00
_cell.angle_gamma   90.00
#
_symmetry.space_group_name_H-M   'P 1'
#
loop_
_entity.id
_entity.type
_entity.pdbx_description
1 polymer ?
#
loop_
_entity_poly.entity_id
_entity_poly.type
_entity_poly.pdbx_seq_one_letter_code
_entity_poly.pdbx_strand_id
1 'polypeptide(L)'
;FASTLMGRALLRLLARDPVRLTEQAVAARRQMANYGDWRMVRHGPHDIEKVYRDEYTWLESAIAGAAVGSFEACDVEPRVETLLKDRYNGSTRIRWE
;
A
#
# COMPACT_ATOMS: atom_id res chain seq x y z
N PHE A 1 12.75 11.38 -1.17
CA PHE A 1 13.09 10.60 0.04
C PHE A 1 13.26 9.11 -0.29
N ALA A 2 12.26 8.38 -0.80
CA ALA A 2 12.41 6.96 -1.15
C ALA A 2 13.46 6.66 -2.24
N SER A 3 13.72 7.60 -3.17
CA SER A 3 14.76 7.49 -4.20
C SER A 3 16.19 7.77 -3.69
N THR A 4 16.34 8.26 -2.46
CA THR A 4 17.67 8.52 -1.90
C THR A 4 18.29 7.22 -1.40
N LEU A 5 19.62 7.16 -1.32
CA LEU A 5 20.34 6.00 -0.79
C LEU A 5 19.85 5.62 0.62
N MET A 6 19.63 6.64 1.48
CA MET A 6 19.11 6.48 2.83
C MET A 6 17.66 5.97 2.83
N GLY A 7 16.78 6.50 1.97
CA GLY A 7 15.40 6.03 1.86
C GLY A 7 15.33 4.57 1.41
N ARG A 8 16.14 4.18 0.41
CA ARG A 8 16.25 2.78 -0.03
C ARG A 8 16.82 1.86 1.04
N ALA A 9 17.83 2.30 1.78
CA ALA A 9 18.44 1.52 2.85
C ALA A 9 17.47 1.31 4.02
N LEU A 10 16.74 2.36 4.44
CA LEU A 10 15.70 2.27 5.48
C LEU A 10 14.57 1.33 5.05
N LEU A 11 14.09 1.44 3.80
CA LEU A 11 13.07 0.54 3.27
C LEU A 11 13.55 -0.92 3.27
N ARG A 12 14.77 -1.19 2.78
CA ARG A 12 15.35 -2.56 2.79
C ARG A 12 15.59 -3.12 4.20
N LEU A 13 15.94 -2.27 5.16
CA LEU A 13 16.14 -2.67 6.56
C LEU A 13 14.82 -2.92 7.29
N LEU A 14 13.77 -2.16 6.97
CA LEU A 14 12.48 -2.22 7.64
C LEU A 14 11.49 -3.17 6.95
N ALA A 15 11.70 -3.49 5.67
CA ALA A 15 10.72 -4.17 4.84
C ALA A 15 11.37 -5.27 3.99
N ARG A 16 11.44 -6.48 4.55
CA ARG A 16 11.56 -7.72 3.78
C ARG A 16 10.21 -8.41 3.57
N ASP A 17 9.18 -7.92 4.27
CA ASP A 17 7.85 -8.50 4.25
C ASP A 17 6.87 -7.41 3.76
N PRO A 18 6.44 -7.48 2.50
CA PRO A 18 5.58 -6.46 1.92
C PRO A 18 4.18 -6.44 2.57
N VAL A 19 3.77 -7.55 3.20
CA VAL A 19 2.50 -7.62 3.92
C VAL A 19 2.61 -6.85 5.23
N ARG A 20 3.69 -7.07 6.00
CA ARG A 20 3.96 -6.27 7.20
C ARG A 20 4.10 -4.79 6.90
N LEU A 21 4.75 -4.43 5.78
CA LEU A 21 4.83 -3.04 5.35
C LEU A 21 3.43 -2.47 5.06
N THR A 22 2.55 -3.25 4.43
CA THR A 22 1.17 -2.83 4.18
C THR A 22 0.37 -2.65 5.49
N GLU A 23 0.53 -3.54 6.45
CA GLU A 23 -0.05 -3.42 7.79
C GLU A 23 0.42 -2.14 8.50
N GLN A 24 1.72 -1.84 8.42
CA GLN A 24 2.31 -0.62 8.95
C GLN A 24 1.74 0.62 8.27
N ALA A 25 1.56 0.61 6.94
CA ALA A 25 0.95 1.72 6.23
C ALA A 25 -0.49 1.98 6.69
N VAL A 26 -1.28 0.93 6.87
CA VAL A 26 -2.65 1.04 7.42
C VAL A 26 -2.63 1.61 8.85
N ALA A 27 -1.72 1.13 9.70
CA ALA A 27 -1.59 1.64 11.07
C ALA A 27 -1.13 3.11 11.10
N ALA A 28 -0.14 3.46 10.29
CA ALA A 28 0.36 4.83 10.18
C ALA A 28 -0.73 5.78 9.69
N ARG A 29 -1.56 5.36 8.72
CA ARG A 29 -2.67 6.17 8.22
C ARG A 29 -3.65 6.59 9.32
N ARG A 30 -3.91 5.70 10.29
CA ARG A 30 -4.77 5.99 11.46
C ARG A 30 -4.15 7.01 12.42
N GLN A 31 -2.83 7.15 12.42
CA GLN A 31 -2.11 8.10 13.27
C GLN A 31 -1.92 9.45 12.59
N MET A 32 -1.80 9.47 11.27
CA MET A 32 -1.46 10.67 10.51
C MET A 32 -2.67 11.54 10.14
N ALA A 33 -3.88 10.98 10.07
CA ALA A 33 -5.06 11.75 9.71
C ALA A 33 -6.34 11.26 10.40
N ASN A 34 -7.27 12.20 10.57
CA ASN A 34 -8.57 12.03 11.23
C ASN A 34 -9.74 11.81 10.25
N TYR A 35 -9.45 11.70 8.96
CA TYR A 35 -10.39 11.36 7.90
C TYR A 35 -9.90 10.09 7.20
N GLY A 36 -10.81 9.42 6.49
CA GLY A 36 -10.52 8.20 5.75
C GLY A 36 -10.29 6.97 6.64
N ASP A 37 -10.73 5.80 6.18
CA ASP A 37 -10.49 4.52 6.86
C ASP A 37 -9.80 3.55 5.90
N TRP A 38 -8.67 3.02 6.34
CA TRP A 38 -7.91 2.02 5.59
C TRP A 38 -8.00 0.68 6.32
N ARG A 39 -8.25 -0.38 5.55
CA ARG A 39 -8.23 -1.75 6.04
C ARG A 39 -7.45 -2.62 5.07
N MET A 40 -6.81 -3.65 5.61
CA MET A 40 -6.22 -4.70 4.80
C MET A 40 -7.07 -5.96 4.93
N VAL A 41 -7.36 -6.58 3.80
CA VAL A 41 -7.94 -7.92 3.68
C VAL A 41 -6.86 -8.82 3.11
N ARG A 42 -6.65 -9.99 3.71
CA ARG A 42 -5.76 -11.03 3.15
C ARG A 42 -6.63 -12.05 2.41
N HIS A 43 -6.38 -12.24 1.13
CA HIS A 43 -7.03 -13.26 0.30
C HIS A 43 -6.18 -14.54 0.19
N GLY A 44 -4.88 -14.43 0.47
CA GLY A 44 -3.94 -15.54 0.52
C GLY A 44 -2.54 -15.09 0.97
N PRO A 45 -1.53 -15.98 0.90
CA PRO A 45 -0.15 -15.62 1.23
C PRO A 45 0.41 -14.48 0.37
N HIS A 46 0.10 -14.49 -0.93
CA HIS A 46 0.59 -13.52 -1.92
C HIS A 46 -0.54 -12.70 -2.57
N ASP A 47 -1.63 -12.47 -1.83
CA ASP A 47 -2.78 -11.72 -2.30
C ASP A 47 -3.40 -10.92 -1.17
N ILE A 48 -3.30 -9.60 -1.27
CA ILE A 48 -3.89 -8.68 -0.30
C ILE A 48 -4.70 -7.60 -1.00
N GLU A 49 -5.66 -7.06 -0.29
CA GLU A 49 -6.46 -5.94 -0.73
C GLU A 49 -6.46 -4.85 0.34
N LYS A 50 -6.07 -3.65 -0.06
CA LYS A 50 -6.24 -2.45 0.74
C LYS A 50 -7.59 -1.83 0.39
N VAL A 51 -8.48 -1.75 1.36
CA VAL A 51 -9.81 -1.15 1.20
C VAL A 51 -9.79 0.25 1.79
N TYR A 52 -10.33 1.21 1.05
CA TYR A 52 -10.36 2.62 1.43
C TYR A 52 -11.82 3.11 1.52
N ARG A 53 -12.12 3.86 2.56
CA ARG A 53 -13.37 4.60 2.72
C ARG A 53 -13.09 6.05 3.00
N ASP A 54 -13.90 6.94 2.42
CA ASP A 54 -13.81 8.40 2.61
C ASP A 54 -12.37 8.95 2.44
N GLU A 55 -11.62 8.36 1.51
CA GLU A 55 -10.22 8.70 1.31
C GLU A 55 -10.11 9.87 0.33
N TYR A 56 -9.57 10.98 0.82
CA TYR A 56 -9.35 12.18 0.02
C TYR A 56 -7.98 12.16 -0.68
N THR A 57 -7.74 11.12 -1.49
CA THR A 57 -6.51 10.98 -2.29
C THR A 57 -6.78 10.27 -3.61
N TRP A 58 -5.87 10.40 -4.57
CA TRP A 58 -6.00 9.72 -5.86
C TRP A 58 -5.61 8.24 -5.73
N LEU A 59 -6.60 7.37 -5.52
CA LEU A 59 -6.38 5.94 -5.27
C LEU A 59 -5.65 5.24 -6.44
N GLU A 60 -6.09 5.49 -7.67
CA GLU A 60 -5.55 4.83 -8.88
C GLU A 60 -4.12 5.26 -9.23
N SER A 61 -3.66 6.42 -8.76
CA SER A 61 -2.33 6.94 -9.08
C SER A 61 -1.43 6.98 -7.85
N ALA A 62 -1.76 7.79 -6.84
CA ALA A 62 -0.93 7.96 -5.66
C ALA A 62 -0.82 6.66 -4.85
N ILE A 63 -1.94 5.99 -4.59
CA ILE A 63 -1.94 4.80 -3.74
C ILE A 63 -1.48 3.55 -4.49
N ALA A 64 -1.88 3.38 -5.74
CA ALA A 64 -1.39 2.29 -6.58
C ALA A 64 0.12 2.42 -6.82
N GLY A 65 0.62 3.61 -7.15
CA GLY A 65 2.06 3.86 -7.33
C GLY A 65 2.87 3.64 -6.05
N ALA A 66 2.35 4.09 -4.90
CA ALA A 66 2.98 3.81 -3.62
C ALA A 66 3.02 2.31 -3.31
N ALA A 67 1.97 1.55 -3.67
CA ALA A 67 1.95 0.09 -3.52
C ALA A 67 3.01 -0.58 -4.40
N VAL A 68 3.11 -0.21 -5.68
CA VAL A 68 4.13 -0.74 -6.60
C VAL A 68 5.53 -0.53 -6.03
N GLY A 69 5.92 0.72 -5.75
CA GLY A 69 7.27 1.02 -5.29
C GLY A 69 7.60 0.43 -3.92
N SER A 70 6.59 0.19 -3.08
CA SER A 70 6.76 -0.46 -1.78
C SER A 70 7.08 -1.95 -1.91
N PHE A 71 6.38 -2.64 -2.80
CA PHE A 71 6.59 -4.07 -3.05
C PHE A 71 7.90 -4.30 -3.81
N GLU A 72 8.21 -3.47 -4.81
CA GLU A 72 9.49 -3.51 -5.52
C GLU A 72 10.67 -3.26 -4.57
N ALA A 73 10.51 -2.40 -3.55
CA ALA A 73 11.53 -2.20 -2.52
C ALA A 73 11.76 -3.43 -1.61
N CYS A 74 10.82 -4.37 -1.59
CA CYS A 74 10.93 -5.68 -0.95
C CYS A 74 11.48 -6.76 -1.91
N ASP A 75 11.98 -6.37 -3.09
CA ASP A 75 12.43 -7.27 -4.16
C ASP A 75 11.32 -8.22 -4.66
N VAL A 76 10.06 -7.77 -4.61
CA VAL A 76 8.88 -8.50 -5.09
C VAL A 76 8.21 -7.70 -6.21
N GLU A 77 7.88 -8.34 -7.33
CA GLU A 77 7.15 -7.71 -8.44
C GLU A 77 5.63 -7.82 -8.22
N PRO A 78 4.92 -6.70 -7.97
CA PRO A 78 3.49 -6.74 -7.69
C PRO A 78 2.65 -6.55 -8.96
N ARG A 79 1.55 -7.29 -9.06
CA ARG A 79 0.41 -6.97 -9.93
C ARG A 79 -0.61 -6.18 -9.12
N VAL A 80 -0.77 -4.90 -9.46
CA VAL A 80 -1.65 -3.97 -8.75
C VAL A 80 -2.88 -3.63 -9.58
N GLU A 81 -4.05 -3.80 -8.98
CA GLU A 81 -5.34 -3.46 -9.57
C GLU A 81 -6.11 -2.57 -8.61
N THR A 82 -6.56 -1.41 -9.08
CA THR A 82 -7.39 -0.50 -8.28
C THR A 82 -8.81 -0.48 -8.80
N LEU A 83 -9.77 -0.67 -7.89
CA LEU A 83 -11.20 -0.62 -8.17
C LEU A 83 -11.80 0.57 -7.43
N LEU A 84 -12.35 1.52 -8.18
CA LEU A 84 -13.11 2.64 -7.61
C LEU A 84 -14.59 2.27 -7.50
N LYS A 85 -15.16 2.54 -6.34
CA LYS A 85 -16.62 2.55 -6.15
C LYS A 85 -17.18 3.93 -6.43
N ASP A 86 -16.46 4.95 -5.98
CA ASP A 86 -16.71 6.36 -6.27
C ASP A 86 -15.37 7.13 -6.11
N ARG A 87 -15.45 8.46 -6.03
CA ARG A 87 -14.27 9.32 -5.94
C ARG A 87 -13.45 9.13 -4.66
N TYR A 88 -14.06 8.66 -3.57
CA TYR A 88 -13.46 8.58 -2.24
C TYR A 88 -13.42 7.14 -1.69
N ASN A 89 -14.11 6.21 -2.33
CA ASN A 89 -14.23 4.83 -1.89
C ASN A 89 -13.74 3.87 -2.97
N GLY A 90 -13.03 2.83 -2.54
CA GLY A 90 -12.50 1.83 -3.46
C GLY A 90 -11.58 0.85 -2.76
N SER A 91 -10.81 0.12 -3.56
CA SER A 91 -9.77 -0.75 -3.06
C SER A 91 -8.61 -0.90 -4.05
N THR A 92 -7.46 -1.29 -3.53
CA THR A 92 -6.30 -1.70 -4.33
C THR A 92 -5.95 -3.12 -3.96
N ARG A 93 -6.12 -4.05 -4.89
CA ARG A 93 -5.67 -5.43 -4.76
C ARG A 93 -4.25 -5.56 -5.30
N ILE A 94 -3.42 -6.27 -4.56
CA ILE A 94 -2.00 -6.47 -4.85
C ILE A 94 -1.73 -7.97 -4.78
N ARG A 95 -1.24 -8.52 -5.88
CA ARG A 95 -0.88 -9.94 -6.03
C ARG A 95 0.59 -10.07 -6.43
N TRP A 96 1.28 -11.09 -5.95
CA TRP A 96 2.66 -11.37 -6.34
C TRP A 96 2.94 -12.87 -6.34
N GLU A 97 4.11 -13.26 -6.84
CA GLU A 97 4.60 -14.64 -6.81
C GLU A 97 5.60 -14.87 -5.67
#